data_AF-A0A5B0TXH0-F1
#
_entry.id   AF-A0A5B0TXH0-F1
#
_cell.length_a   1.000
_cell.length_b   1.000
_cell.length_c   1.000
_cell.angle_alpha   90.00
_cell.angle_beta   90.00
_cell.angle_gamma   90.00
#
_symmetry.space_group_name_H-M   'P 1'
#
loop_
_entity.id
_entity.type
_entity.pdbx_description
1 polymer ?
#
loop_
_entity_poly.entity_id
_entity_poly.type
_entity_poly.pdbx_seq_one_letter_code
_entity_poly.pdbx_strand_id
1 'polypeptide(L)' 'MSDNFVSKHSKYKSFDELLSSSPFTVETAEDFEAMPDDEWDSFINQNTDYDSWKEMQVKAFEYYAKKQIEKGL' A
#
# COMPACT_ATOMS: atom_id res chain seq x y z
N MET A 1 3.65 3.37 4.69
CA MET A 1 3.73 3.38 3.21
C MET A 1 4.25 4.75 2.77
N SER A 2 5.00 4.87 1.67
CA SER A 2 5.42 6.19 1.15
C SER A 2 4.94 6.38 -0.29
N ASP A 3 4.62 7.61 -0.68
CA ASP A 3 4.12 7.94 -2.03
C ASP A 3 5.10 7.52 -3.14
N ASN A 4 6.40 7.66 -2.88
CA ASN A 4 7.44 7.21 -3.81
C ASN A 4 7.41 5.69 -4.05
N PHE A 5 7.08 4.92 -3.02
CA PHE A 5 6.96 3.46 -3.15
C PHE A 5 5.69 3.11 -3.94
N VAL A 6 4.55 3.72 -3.59
CA VAL A 6 3.27 3.47 -4.26
C VAL A 6 3.35 3.83 -5.75
N SER A 7 3.89 5.00 -6.08
CA SER A 7 4.07 5.43 -7.48
C SER A 7 5.05 4.60 -8.30
N LYS A 8 5.91 3.80 -7.66
CA LYS A 8 6.81 2.88 -8.36
C LYS A 8 6.21 1.50 -8.62
N HIS A 9 5.26 1.10 -7.79
CA HIS A 9 4.69 -0.24 -7.77
C HIS A 9 3.19 -0.26 -8.06
N SER A 10 2.64 0.86 -8.53
CA SER A 10 1.25 1.02 -8.91
C SER A 10 1.10 2.18 -9.89
N LYS A 11 -0.08 2.32 -10.47
CA LYS A 11 -0.45 3.46 -11.32
C LYS A 11 -0.78 4.75 -10.54
N TYR A 12 -0.83 4.70 -9.21
CA TYR A 12 -1.24 5.81 -8.35
C TYR A 12 -0.03 6.60 -7.85
N LYS A 13 -0.19 7.90 -7.58
CA LYS A 13 0.93 8.77 -7.19
C LYS A 13 1.21 8.73 -5.69
N SER A 14 0.22 8.41 -4.87
CA SER A 14 0.29 8.40 -3.42
C SER A 14 -0.53 7.27 -2.82
N PHE A 15 -0.27 6.97 -1.54
CA PHE A 15 -1.08 6.00 -0.81
C PHE A 15 -2.55 6.44 -0.70
N ASP A 16 -2.78 7.73 -0.46
CA ASP A 16 -4.14 8.31 -0.43
C ASP A 16 -4.89 8.12 -1.74
N GLU A 17 -4.22 8.26 -2.89
CA GLU A 17 -4.84 8.05 -4.20
C GLU A 17 -5.18 6.58 -4.43
N LEU A 18 -4.32 5.65 -4.01
CA LEU A 18 -4.59 4.21 -4.03
C LEU A 18 -5.81 3.87 -3.16
N LEU A 19 -5.87 4.39 -1.94
CA LEU A 19 -6.98 4.14 -1.00
C LEU A 19 -8.30 4.74 -1.51
N SER A 20 -8.27 5.98 -2.00
CA SER A 20 -9.44 6.68 -2.55
C SER A 20 -9.94 6.06 -3.86
N SER A 21 -9.08 5.34 -4.57
CA SER A 21 -9.46 4.60 -5.78
C SER A 21 -10.02 3.22 -5.48
N SER A 22 -9.96 2.79 -4.23
CA SER A 22 -10.57 1.54 -3.80
C SER A 22 -12.08 1.67 -3.76
N PRO A 23 -12.82 0.56 -3.87
CA PRO A 23 -14.27 0.56 -3.69
C PRO A 23 -14.69 0.80 -2.24
N PHE A 24 -13.73 0.92 -1.30
CA PHE A 24 -13.98 1.08 0.12
C PHE A 24 -13.91 2.55 0.53
N THR A 25 -14.90 2.98 1.29
CA THR A 25 -14.88 4.28 1.96
C THR A 25 -14.21 4.11 3.32
N VAL A 26 -12.96 4.56 3.42
CA VAL A 26 -12.19 4.50 4.66
C VAL A 26 -12.04 5.92 5.20
N GLU A 27 -12.83 6.26 6.23
CA GLU A 27 -12.73 7.57 6.90
C GLU A 27 -12.04 7.45 8.27
N THR A 28 -12.13 6.27 8.88
CA THR A 28 -11.53 5.97 10.19
C THR A 28 -10.66 4.72 10.17
N ALA A 29 -9.86 4.55 11.21
CA ALA A 29 -9.08 3.32 11.40
C ALA A 29 -9.99 2.09 11.57
N GLU A 30 -11.13 2.24 12.25
CA GLU A 30 -12.11 1.16 12.42
C GLU A 30 -12.70 0.71 11.07
N ASP A 31 -12.96 1.66 10.15
CA ASP A 31 -13.43 1.31 8.80
C ASP A 31 -12.39 0.48 8.05
N PHE A 32 -11.10 0.82 8.21
CA PHE A 32 -10.01 0.06 7.61
C PHE A 32 -9.87 -1.34 8.21
N GLU A 33 -10.03 -1.48 9.53
CA GLU A 33 -9.99 -2.79 10.21
C GLU A 33 -11.22 -3.65 9.90
N ALA A 34 -12.35 -3.04 9.58
CA ALA A 34 -13.58 -3.74 9.18
C ALA A 34 -13.59 -4.17 7.71
N MET A 35 -12.61 -3.71 6.90
CA MET A 35 -12.52 -4.10 5.50
C MET A 35 -12.27 -5.60 5.34
N PRO A 36 -12.95 -6.27 4.40
CA PRO A 36 -12.65 -7.65 4.09
C PRO A 36 -11.25 -7.78 3.49
N ASP A 37 -10.35 -8.47 4.19
CA ASP A 37 -8.97 -8.69 3.76
C ASP A 37 -8.88 -9.29 2.35
N ASP A 38 -9.73 -10.26 2.00
CA ASP A 38 -9.73 -10.89 0.67
C ASP A 38 -10.06 -9.91 -0.47
N GLU A 39 -11.04 -9.02 -0.27
CA GLU A 39 -11.41 -8.04 -1.28
C GLU A 39 -10.36 -6.94 -1.40
N TRP A 40 -9.75 -6.55 -0.27
CA TRP A 40 -8.65 -5.61 -0.25
C TRP A 40 -7.40 -6.18 -0.93
N ASP A 41 -7.05 -7.44 -0.64
CA ASP A 41 -5.95 -8.15 -1.29
C ASP A 41 -6.19 -8.27 -2.81
N SER A 42 -7.42 -8.59 -3.23
CA SER A 42 -7.79 -8.59 -4.65
C SER A 42 -7.61 -7.21 -5.29
N PHE A 43 -7.97 -6.14 -4.59
CA PHE A 43 -7.77 -4.77 -5.09
C PHE A 43 -6.27 -4.44 -5.23
N ILE A 44 -5.45 -4.83 -4.25
CA ILE A 44 -3.99 -4.65 -4.28
C ILE A 44 -3.38 -5.44 -5.45
N ASN A 45 -3.77 -6.70 -5.65
CA ASN A 45 -3.34 -7.55 -6.76
C ASN A 45 -3.62 -6.90 -8.13
N GLN A 46 -4.80 -6.32 -8.30
CA GLN A 46 -5.21 -5.75 -9.58
C GLN A 46 -4.60 -4.38 -9.90
N ASN A 47 -4.15 -3.64 -8.88
CA ASN A 47 -3.71 -2.26 -9.05
C ASN A 47 -2.25 -2.01 -8.71
N THR A 48 -1.56 -3.01 -8.16
CA THR A 48 -0.15 -2.94 -7.78
C THR A 48 0.61 -4.17 -8.26
N ASP A 49 1.93 -4.19 -8.07
CA ASP A 49 2.77 -5.35 -8.41
C ASP A 49 2.71 -6.50 -7.38
N TYR A 50 1.83 -6.44 -6.37
CA TYR A 50 1.84 -7.35 -5.22
C TYR A 50 0.56 -8.16 -5.09
N ASP A 51 0.68 -9.42 -4.65
CA ASP A 51 -0.48 -10.32 -4.58
C ASP A 51 -1.41 -10.07 -3.39
N SER A 52 -0.91 -9.42 -2.34
CA SER A 52 -1.68 -9.09 -1.13
C SER A 52 -1.20 -7.78 -0.51
N TRP A 53 -2.07 -7.17 0.29
CA TRP A 53 -1.76 -6.01 1.10
C TRP A 53 -0.61 -6.27 2.06
N LYS A 54 -0.58 -7.44 2.69
CA LYS A 54 0.49 -7.84 3.60
C LYS A 54 1.83 -7.90 2.89
N GLU A 55 1.88 -8.48 1.69
CA GLU A 55 3.10 -8.51 0.89
C GLU A 55 3.56 -7.10 0.52
N MET A 56 2.64 -6.24 0.06
CA MET A 56 2.93 -4.85 -0.25
C MET A 56 3.52 -4.11 0.96
N GLN A 57 2.96 -4.30 2.16
CA GLN A 57 3.47 -3.69 3.38
C GLN A 57 4.90 -4.15 3.72
N VAL A 58 5.17 -5.45 3.63
CA VAL A 58 6.52 -6.00 3.87
C VAL A 58 7.52 -5.40 2.89
N LYS A 59 7.17 -5.35 1.60
CA LYS A 59 8.03 -4.77 0.56
C LYS A 59 8.22 -3.27 0.71
N ALA A 60 7.20 -2.54 1.14
CA ALA A 60 7.32 -1.13 1.47
C ALA A 60 8.27 -0.88 2.64
N PHE A 61 8.21 -1.73 3.67
CA PHE A 61 9.11 -1.66 4.81
C PHE A 61 10.55 -1.99 4.41
N GLU A 62 10.78 -3.07 3.64
CA GLU A 62 12.10 -3.42 3.09
C GLU A 62 12.68 -2.26 2.26
N TYR A 63 11.87 -1.64 1.40
CA TYR A 63 12.26 -0.49 0.59
C TYR A 63 12.67 0.71 1.46
N TYR A 64 11.87 1.02 2.49
CA TYR A 64 12.17 2.08 3.42
C TYR A 64 13.45 1.81 4.22
N ALA A 65 13.57 0.62 4.81
CA ALA A 65 14.72 0.21 5.60
C ALA A 65 16.01 0.28 4.79
N LYS A 66 16.01 -0.23 3.55
CA LYS A 66 17.14 -0.11 2.63
C LYS A 66 17.53 1.34 2.38
N LYS A 67 16.53 2.20 2.11
CA LYS A 67 16.77 3.63 1.88
C LYS A 67 17.33 4.34 3.12
N GLN A 68 16.96 3.92 4.33
CA GLN A 68 17.54 4.46 5.57
C GLN A 68 19.00 4.05 5.74
N ILE A 69 19.34 2.78 5.49
CA ILE A 69 20.72 2.28 5.53
C ILE A 69 21.59 3.02 4.49
N GLU A 70 21.09 3.19 3.26
CA GLU A 70 21.80 3.94 2.21
C GLU A 70 22.01 5.43 2.53
N LYS A 71 21.12 6.01 3.34
CA LYS A 71 21.19 7.41 3.78
C LYS A 71 22.11 7.63 4.98
N GLY A 72 22.74 6.57 5.51
CA GLY A 72 23.66 6.69 6.63
C GLY A 72 22.94 6.91 7.97
N LEU A 73 21.85 6.18 8.20
CA LEU A 73 21.71 5.55 9.51
C LEU A 73 22.93 4.66 9.78
#